data_AF-A0AA39HWM6-F1
#
_entry.id   AF-A0AA39HWM6-F1
#
_cell.length_a   1.000
_cell.length_b   1.000
_cell.length_c   1.000
_cell.angle_alpha   90.00
_cell.angle_beta   90.00
_cell.angle_gamma   90.00
#
_symmetry.space_group_name_H-M   'P 1'
#
loop_
_entity.id
_entity.type
_entity.pdbx_description
1 polymer ?
#
loop_
_entity_poly.entity_id
_entity_poly.type
_entity_poly.pdbx_seq_one_letter_code
_entity_poly.pdbx_strand_id
1 'polypeptide(L)'
;MSCVICFSSLLNSTDPASAISACGHVFHTDCLRKTASQPTITRAVCPICRKEYNFPTSLMRIFFPAPPIDDEERQLRMENERMQERIVDLEVRMKRLEKDNEEAEKRIKKLNVEKFYLENEHAEVVKERNELKERYEKPAEEKVEEKEEKEPPKEYFKRSFSVRLRRVFKSKKVNPS
;
A
#
# COMPACT_ATOMS: atom_id res chain seq x y z
N MET A 1 -34.54 -24.82 -11.73
CA MET A 1 -35.60 -25.12 -12.73
C MET A 1 -35.34 -24.28 -13.99
N SER A 2 -35.34 -24.88 -15.17
CA SER A 2 -35.09 -24.20 -16.46
C SER A 2 -36.29 -24.31 -17.40
N CYS A 3 -36.44 -23.32 -18.29
CA CYS A 3 -37.47 -23.33 -19.32
C CYS A 3 -37.05 -24.25 -20.47
N VAL A 4 -37.83 -25.27 -20.81
CA VAL A 4 -37.45 -26.22 -21.88
C VAL A 4 -37.57 -25.65 -23.31
N ILE A 5 -38.14 -24.45 -23.47
CA ILE A 5 -38.24 -23.78 -24.78
C ILE A 5 -36.93 -23.06 -25.13
N CYS A 6 -36.36 -22.32 -24.17
CA CYS A 6 -35.14 -21.51 -24.39
C CYS A 6 -33.92 -22.02 -23.62
N PHE A 7 -34.08 -23.05 -22.79
CA PHE A 7 -33.07 -23.63 -21.90
C PHE A 7 -32.50 -22.69 -20.82
N SER A 8 -33.00 -21.46 -20.70
CA SER A 8 -32.59 -20.51 -19.67
C SER A 8 -33.22 -20.78 -18.30
N SER A 9 -32.56 -20.31 -17.24
CA SER A 9 -33.08 -20.36 -15.86
C SER A 9 -34.40 -19.60 -15.73
N LEU A 10 -35.37 -20.20 -15.03
CA LEU A 10 -36.63 -19.54 -14.68
C LEU A 10 -36.48 -18.59 -13.48
N LEU A 11 -35.39 -18.71 -12.71
CA LEU A 11 -35.16 -17.97 -11.46
C LEU A 11 -34.36 -16.68 -11.67
N ASN A 12 -33.44 -16.68 -12.64
CA ASN A 12 -32.45 -15.61 -12.84
C ASN A 12 -32.76 -14.75 -14.06
N SER A 13 -33.91 -14.95 -14.71
CA SER A 13 -34.34 -14.16 -15.86
C SER A 13 -35.22 -13.00 -15.43
N THR A 14 -35.08 -11.86 -16.10
CA THR A 14 -36.03 -10.72 -16.00
C THR A 14 -37.44 -11.09 -16.47
N ASP A 15 -37.55 -12.12 -17.30
CA ASP A 15 -38.81 -12.53 -17.91
C ASP A 15 -39.70 -13.28 -16.90
N PRO A 16 -41.00 -12.93 -16.80
CA PRO A 16 -41.90 -13.56 -15.85
C PRO A 16 -42.15 -15.03 -16.22
N ALA A 17 -42.14 -15.91 -15.23
CA ALA A 17 -42.53 -17.30 -15.39
C ALA A 17 -44.04 -17.50 -15.21
N SER A 18 -44.61 -18.42 -15.98
CA SER A 18 -46.02 -18.82 -15.89
C SER A 18 -46.15 -20.34 -15.98
N ALA A 19 -47.05 -20.90 -15.17
CA ALA A 19 -47.51 -22.28 -15.28
C ALA A 19 -48.76 -22.37 -16.17
N ILE A 20 -48.86 -23.45 -16.94
CA ILE A 20 -50.11 -23.81 -17.63
C ILE A 20 -51.05 -24.44 -16.60
N SER A 21 -52.23 -23.86 -16.37
CA SER A 21 -53.16 -24.32 -15.33
C SER A 21 -53.60 -25.78 -15.49
N ALA A 22 -53.74 -26.26 -16.73
CA ALA A 22 -54.19 -27.61 -17.03
C ALA A 22 -53.16 -28.72 -16.73
N CYS A 23 -51.87 -28.39 -16.60
CA CYS A 23 -50.81 -29.39 -16.44
C CYS A 23 -49.68 -29.04 -15.47
N GLY A 24 -49.63 -27.80 -14.96
CA GLY A 24 -48.65 -27.35 -13.97
C GLY A 24 -47.23 -27.09 -14.52
N HIS A 25 -46.96 -27.36 -15.79
CA HIS A 25 -45.64 -27.12 -16.38
C HIS A 25 -45.34 -25.62 -16.50
N VAL A 26 -44.12 -25.24 -16.12
CA VAL A 26 -43.67 -23.84 -15.98
C VAL A 26 -42.71 -23.45 -17.09
N PHE A 27 -42.91 -22.25 -17.65
CA PHE A 27 -42.10 -21.69 -18.72
C PHE A 27 -42.00 -20.17 -18.56
N HIS A 28 -41.08 -19.51 -19.28
CA HIS A 28 -41.18 -18.06 -19.44
C HIS A 28 -42.46 -17.71 -20.22
N THR A 29 -43.15 -16.68 -19.77
CA THR A 29 -44.43 -16.23 -20.37
C THR A 29 -44.24 -15.88 -21.85
N ASP A 30 -43.11 -15.26 -22.19
CA ASP A 30 -42.81 -14.90 -23.58
C ASP A 30 -42.38 -16.09 -24.43
N CYS A 31 -41.81 -17.13 -23.83
CA CYS A 31 -41.58 -18.38 -24.56
C CYS A 31 -42.91 -19.03 -24.95
N LEU A 32 -43.88 -19.11 -24.04
CA LEU A 32 -45.22 -19.63 -24.35
C LEU A 32 -45.95 -18.77 -25.38
N ARG A 33 -45.82 -17.43 -25.28
CA ARG A 33 -46.39 -16.49 -26.25
C ARG A 33 -45.85 -16.75 -27.66
N LYS A 34 -44.52 -16.84 -27.81
CA LYS A 34 -43.85 -17.10 -29.10
C LYS A 34 -44.26 -18.44 -29.69
N THR A 35 -44.40 -19.48 -28.87
CA THR A 35 -44.85 -20.79 -29.34
C THR A 35 -46.33 -20.76 -29.74
N ALA A 36 -47.20 -20.14 -28.96
CA ALA A 36 -48.63 -20.06 -29.27
C ALA A 36 -48.96 -19.15 -30.47
N SER A 37 -48.09 -18.17 -30.78
CA SER A 37 -48.31 -17.22 -31.88
C SER A 37 -47.74 -17.67 -33.24
N GLN A 38 -47.25 -18.91 -33.36
CA GLN A 38 -46.74 -19.38 -34.65
C GLN A 38 -47.90 -19.61 -35.65
N PRO A 39 -47.75 -19.19 -36.92
CA PRO A 39 -48.83 -19.27 -37.91
C PRO A 39 -49.26 -20.71 -38.25
N THR A 40 -48.42 -21.70 -37.94
CA THR A 40 -48.69 -23.12 -38.15
C THR A 40 -49.49 -23.75 -37.00
N ILE A 41 -49.70 -23.03 -35.90
CA ILE A 41 -50.30 -23.55 -34.68
C ILE A 41 -51.70 -22.96 -34.52
N THR A 42 -52.72 -23.82 -34.65
CA THR A 42 -54.13 -23.44 -34.50
C THR A 42 -54.59 -23.45 -33.04
N ARG A 43 -53.90 -24.19 -32.17
CA ARG A 43 -54.20 -24.31 -30.73
C ARG A 43 -52.91 -24.39 -29.92
N ALA A 44 -52.87 -23.69 -28.79
CA ALA A 44 -51.70 -23.74 -27.91
C ALA A 44 -51.64 -25.08 -27.17
N VAL A 45 -50.49 -25.76 -27.25
CA VAL A 45 -50.23 -27.06 -26.63
C VAL A 45 -49.00 -27.00 -25.75
N CYS A 46 -49.04 -27.67 -24.61
CA CYS A 46 -47.91 -27.70 -23.68
C CYS A 46 -46.70 -28.40 -24.35
N PRO A 47 -45.50 -27.78 -24.40
CA PRO A 47 -44.32 -28.40 -25.01
C PRO A 47 -43.87 -29.71 -24.35
N ILE A 48 -44.23 -29.95 -23.09
CA ILE A 48 -43.82 -31.14 -22.33
C ILE A 48 -44.84 -32.28 -22.48
N CYS A 49 -46.12 -32.01 -22.20
CA CYS A 49 -47.15 -33.06 -22.15
C CYS A 49 -48.19 -32.99 -23.28
N ARG A 50 -48.06 -32.02 -24.19
CA ARG A 50 -48.94 -31.79 -25.35
C ARG A 50 -50.42 -31.55 -25.04
N LYS A 51 -50.80 -31.39 -23.78
CA LYS A 51 -52.16 -30.96 -23.39
C LYS A 51 -52.47 -29.58 -23.98
N GLU A 52 -53.65 -29.45 -24.57
CA GLU A 52 -54.18 -28.17 -25.06
C GLU A 52 -54.46 -27.21 -23.90
N TYR A 53 -54.26 -25.92 -24.14
CA TYR A 53 -54.60 -24.86 -23.19
C TYR A 53 -54.99 -23.58 -23.94
N ASN A 54 -55.77 -22.71 -23.29
CA ASN A 54 -56.17 -21.44 -23.87
C ASN A 54 -55.16 -20.35 -23.50
N PHE A 55 -54.40 -19.84 -24.47
CA PHE A 55 -53.50 -18.71 -24.24
C PHE A 55 -54.27 -17.39 -24.42
N PRO A 56 -54.11 -16.38 -23.53
CA PRO A 56 -53.32 -16.38 -22.30
C PRO A 56 -54.12 -16.77 -21.03
N THR A 57 -55.43 -17.07 -21.14
CA THR A 57 -56.34 -17.22 -19.99
C THR A 57 -56.06 -18.42 -19.09
N SER A 58 -55.40 -19.46 -19.61
CA SER A 58 -55.02 -20.67 -18.87
C SER A 58 -53.61 -20.60 -18.28
N LEU A 59 -53.02 -19.40 -18.18
CA LEU A 59 -51.70 -19.21 -17.58
C LEU A 59 -51.83 -18.65 -16.16
N MET A 60 -51.17 -19.30 -15.22
CA MET A 60 -50.99 -18.82 -13.85
C MET A 60 -49.57 -18.26 -13.71
N ARG A 61 -49.46 -16.95 -13.45
CA ARG A 61 -48.17 -16.31 -13.25
C ARG A 61 -47.55 -16.81 -11.94
N ILE A 62 -46.31 -17.30 -12.02
CA ILE A 62 -45.56 -17.74 -10.85
C ILE A 62 -44.61 -16.62 -10.46
N PHE A 63 -44.65 -16.26 -9.18
CA PHE A 63 -43.67 -15.39 -8.56
C PHE A 63 -42.73 -16.27 -7.76
N PHE A 64 -41.47 -16.30 -8.16
CA PHE A 64 -40.44 -16.84 -7.29
C PHE A 64 -40.20 -15.79 -6.21
N PRO A 65 -40.23 -16.15 -4.92
CA PRO A 65 -39.72 -15.24 -3.90
C PRO A 65 -38.31 -14.87 -4.34
N ALA A 66 -38.04 -13.58 -4.49
CA ALA A 66 -36.67 -13.13 -4.66
C ALA A 66 -35.87 -13.80 -3.54
N PRO A 67 -34.76 -14.50 -3.84
CA PRO A 67 -33.91 -14.96 -2.76
C PRO A 67 -33.65 -13.75 -1.87
N PRO A 68 -33.78 -13.87 -0.54
CA PRO A 68 -33.35 -12.79 0.33
C PRO A 68 -31.95 -12.40 -0.15
N ILE A 69 -31.72 -11.10 -0.36
CA ILE A 69 -30.35 -10.64 -0.56
C ILE A 69 -29.67 -11.05 0.72
N ASP A 70 -28.92 -12.17 0.70
CA ASP A 70 -28.34 -12.73 1.90
C ASP A 70 -27.52 -11.61 2.54
N ASP A 71 -27.77 -11.33 3.82
CA ASP A 71 -27.05 -10.28 4.56
C ASP A 71 -25.53 -10.48 4.42
N GLU A 72 -25.10 -11.73 4.19
CA GLU A 72 -23.74 -12.14 3.85
C GLU A 72 -23.22 -11.52 2.54
N GLU A 73 -23.96 -11.53 1.43
CA GLU A 73 -23.49 -10.91 0.17
C GLU A 73 -23.33 -9.40 0.33
N ARG A 74 -24.24 -8.76 1.07
CA ARG A 74 -24.14 -7.33 1.39
C ARG A 74 -22.92 -7.04 2.26
N GLN A 75 -22.67 -7.87 3.27
CA GLN A 75 -21.48 -7.75 4.12
C GLN A 75 -20.20 -7.94 3.32
N LEU A 76 -20.13 -8.94 2.46
CA LEU A 76 -18.98 -9.20 1.59
C LEU A 76 -18.70 -8.04 0.64
N ARG A 77 -19.74 -7.36 0.11
CA ARG A 77 -19.54 -6.16 -0.72
C ARG A 77 -18.94 -5.00 0.08
N MET A 78 -19.46 -4.72 1.27
CA MET A 78 -18.92 -3.67 2.15
C MET A 78 -17.48 -3.97 2.60
N GLU A 79 -17.19 -5.24 2.90
CA GLU A 79 -15.84 -5.65 3.29
C GLU A 79 -14.86 -5.53 2.12
N ASN A 80 -15.25 -5.95 0.91
CA ASN A 80 -14.45 -5.76 -0.30
C ASN A 80 -14.14 -4.29 -0.56
N GLU A 81 -15.12 -3.40 -0.44
CA GLU A 81 -14.92 -1.96 -0.61
C GLU A 81 -13.91 -1.42 0.41
N ARG A 82 -14.04 -1.81 1.68
CA ARG A 82 -13.08 -1.44 2.73
C ARG A 82 -11.68 -1.98 2.49
N MET A 83 -11.55 -3.20 1.95
CA MET A 83 -10.24 -3.76 1.61
C MET A 83 -9.61 -3.00 0.43
N GLN A 84 -10.41 -2.60 -0.56
CA GLN A 84 -9.94 -1.80 -1.70
C GLN A 84 -9.42 -0.43 -1.26
N GLU A 85 -10.11 0.26 -0.35
CA GLU A 85 -9.61 1.52 0.23
C GLU A 85 -8.24 1.35 0.91
N ARG A 86 -8.08 0.28 1.71
CA ARG A 86 -6.79 -0.02 2.37
C ARG A 86 -5.67 -0.31 1.37
N ILE A 87 -5.97 -0.98 0.27
CA ILE A 87 -4.98 -1.25 -0.78
C ILE A 87 -4.48 0.08 -1.34
N VAL A 88 -5.37 1.00 -1.69
CA VAL A 88 -4.99 2.32 -2.24
C VAL A 88 -4.13 3.11 -1.25
N ASP A 89 -4.50 3.15 0.02
CA ASP A 89 -3.72 3.84 1.05
C ASP A 89 -2.32 3.25 1.22
N LEU A 90 -2.21 1.92 1.22
CA LEU A 90 -0.94 1.22 1.32
C LEU A 90 -0.06 1.46 0.08
N GLU A 91 -0.64 1.50 -1.11
CA GLU A 91 0.09 1.82 -2.35
C GLU A 91 0.65 3.25 -2.33
N VAL A 92 -0.13 4.22 -1.84
CA VAL A 92 0.36 5.61 -1.68
C VAL A 92 1.50 5.66 -0.65
N ARG A 93 1.38 4.94 0.47
CA ARG A 93 2.43 4.88 1.49
C ARG A 93 3.71 4.23 0.96
N MET A 94 3.58 3.14 0.22
CA MET A 94 4.69 2.46 -0.46
C MET A 94 5.47 3.42 -1.35
N LYS A 95 4.79 4.15 -2.24
CA LYS A 95 5.43 5.12 -3.14
C LYS A 95 6.17 6.24 -2.39
N ARG A 96 5.63 6.71 -1.26
CA ARG A 96 6.30 7.71 -0.43
C ARG A 96 7.58 7.16 0.17
N LEU A 97 7.52 5.95 0.74
CA LEU A 97 8.67 5.29 1.33
C LEU A 97 9.76 4.99 0.30
N GLU A 98 9.38 4.58 -0.92
CA GLU A 98 10.33 4.38 -2.02
C GLU A 98 11.09 5.68 -2.34
N LYS A 99 10.37 6.80 -2.48
CA LYS A 99 10.98 8.10 -2.72
C LYS A 99 11.91 8.54 -1.57
N ASP A 100 11.46 8.40 -0.33
CA ASP A 100 12.26 8.73 0.85
C ASP A 100 13.54 7.87 0.91
N ASN A 101 13.45 6.59 0.51
CA ASN A 101 14.58 5.69 0.46
C ASN A 101 15.59 6.11 -0.63
N GLU A 102 15.13 6.47 -1.83
CA GLU A 102 16.01 7.01 -2.88
C GLU A 102 16.73 8.29 -2.44
N GLU A 103 16.03 9.19 -1.74
CA GLU A 103 16.63 10.42 -1.20
C GLU A 103 17.67 10.12 -0.13
N ALA A 104 17.38 9.17 0.76
CA ALA A 104 18.33 8.70 1.77
C ALA A 104 19.57 8.07 1.14
N GLU A 105 19.42 7.23 0.12
CA GLU A 105 20.54 6.64 -0.62
C GLU A 105 21.42 7.70 -1.30
N LYS A 106 20.81 8.71 -1.93
CA LYS A 106 21.54 9.84 -2.52
C LYS A 106 22.32 10.60 -1.45
N ARG A 107 21.74 10.79 -0.26
CA ARG A 107 22.41 11.44 0.87
C ARG A 107 23.58 10.62 1.40
N ILE A 108 23.42 9.32 1.55
CA ILE A 108 24.49 8.41 1.97
C ILE A 108 25.65 8.47 0.98
N LYS A 109 25.38 8.42 -0.33
CA LYS A 109 26.42 8.54 -1.36
C LYS A 109 27.22 9.85 -1.25
N LYS A 110 26.54 10.98 -1.04
CA LYS A 110 27.20 12.28 -0.83
C LYS A 110 28.07 12.30 0.42
N LEU A 111 27.55 11.84 1.55
CA LEU A 111 28.29 11.80 2.81
C LEU A 111 29.50 10.87 2.72
N ASN A 112 29.41 9.75 1.99
CA ASN A 112 30.54 8.85 1.79
C ASN A 112 31.67 9.51 1.00
N VAL A 113 31.34 10.31 -0.01
CA VAL A 113 32.32 11.09 -0.77
C VAL A 113 32.97 12.16 0.11
N GLU A 114 32.18 12.92 0.87
CA GLU A 114 32.69 13.93 1.81
C GLU A 114 33.59 13.30 2.88
N LYS A 115 33.17 12.17 3.46
CA LYS A 115 33.96 11.40 4.41
C LYS A 115 35.31 11.00 3.83
N PHE A 116 35.35 10.52 2.59
CA PHE A 116 36.60 10.14 1.92
C PHE A 116 37.59 11.31 1.82
N TYR A 117 37.12 12.50 1.45
CA TYR A 117 37.99 13.68 1.38
C TYR A 117 38.52 14.11 2.75
N LEU A 118 37.65 14.13 3.76
CA LEU A 118 38.04 14.50 5.12
C LEU A 118 39.00 13.48 5.75
N GLU A 119 38.83 12.19 5.46
CA GLU A 119 39.76 11.14 5.91
C GLU A 119 41.16 11.32 5.29
N ASN A 120 41.24 11.67 4.00
CA ASN A 120 42.51 11.98 3.36
C ASN A 120 43.16 13.25 3.92
N GLU A 121 42.40 14.33 4.10
CA GLU A 121 42.91 15.57 4.70
C GLU A 121 43.41 15.35 6.13
N HIS A 122 42.65 14.61 6.95
CA HIS A 122 43.07 14.24 8.29
C HIS A 122 44.35 13.40 8.27
N ALA A 123 44.51 12.48 7.31
CA ALA A 123 45.72 11.68 7.17
C ALA A 123 46.95 12.56 6.88
N GLU A 124 46.83 13.56 6.02
CA GLU A 124 47.91 14.52 5.73
C GLU A 124 48.27 15.37 6.96
N VAL A 125 47.28 15.94 7.65
CA VAL A 125 47.52 16.71 8.89
C VAL A 125 48.18 15.86 9.97
N VAL A 126 47.81 14.57 10.08
CA VAL A 126 48.45 13.65 11.02
C VAL A 126 49.90 13.39 10.66
N LYS A 127 50.24 13.24 9.36
CA LYS A 127 51.63 13.11 8.92
C LYS A 127 52.44 14.37 9.28
N GLU A 128 51.95 15.55 8.93
CA GLU A 128 52.61 16.83 9.25
C GLU A 128 52.84 17.00 10.76
N ARG A 129 51.82 16.69 11.58
CA ARG A 129 51.94 16.71 13.04
C ARG A 129 53.03 15.77 13.54
N ASN A 130 53.10 14.56 13.01
CA ASN A 130 54.12 13.57 13.41
C ASN A 130 55.52 14.03 13.01
N GLU A 131 55.71 14.58 11.80
CA GLU A 131 56.99 15.15 11.36
C GLU A 131 57.43 16.33 12.24
N LEU A 132 56.52 17.25 12.57
CA LEU A 132 56.77 18.35 13.49
C LEU A 132 57.19 17.81 14.87
N LYS A 133 56.46 16.82 15.39
CA LYS A 133 56.77 16.21 16.68
C LYS A 133 58.18 15.60 16.71
N GLU A 134 58.58 14.87 15.67
CA GLU A 134 59.95 14.36 15.55
C GLU A 134 61.01 15.47 15.53
N ARG A 135 60.75 16.60 14.86
CA ARG A 135 61.67 17.74 14.83
C ARG A 135 61.84 18.41 16.19
N TYR A 136 60.81 18.42 17.03
CA TYR A 136 60.84 19.05 18.36
C TYR A 136 61.28 18.11 19.48
N GLU A 137 61.15 16.79 19.32
CA GLU A 137 61.60 15.81 20.32
C GLU A 137 63.08 15.43 20.16
N LYS A 138 63.64 15.46 18.93
CA LYS A 138 65.08 15.21 18.67
C LYS A 138 66.07 16.20 19.33
N PRO A 139 65.79 17.50 19.55
CA PRO A 139 66.76 18.43 20.15
C PRO A 139 66.86 18.38 21.69
N ALA A 140 66.02 17.58 22.37
CA ALA A 140 66.01 17.52 23.83
C ALA A 140 67.05 16.54 24.41
N GLU A 141 67.57 15.59 23.63
CA GLU A 141 68.58 14.64 24.11
C GLU A 141 70.02 15.14 23.94
N GLU A 142 70.31 16.09 23.03
CA GLU A 142 71.67 16.62 22.82
C GLU A 142 72.02 17.89 23.63
N LYS A 143 71.08 18.47 24.39
CA LYS A 143 71.32 19.72 25.15
C LYS A 143 71.26 19.60 26.68
N VAL A 144 71.21 18.38 27.22
CA VAL A 144 71.21 18.16 28.68
C VAL A 144 72.62 17.93 29.25
N GLU A 145 73.67 17.71 28.43
CA GLU A 145 75.03 17.51 28.96
C GLU A 145 75.87 18.79 29.13
N GLU A 146 75.41 19.97 28.72
CA GLU A 146 76.22 21.20 28.84
C GLU A 146 75.42 22.38 29.38
N LYS A 147 75.04 22.33 30.66
CA LYS A 147 74.82 23.49 31.57
C LYS A 147 74.32 23.02 32.94
N GLU A 148 75.22 22.45 33.73
CA GLU A 148 75.16 22.67 35.19
C GLU A 148 75.89 23.97 35.54
N GLU A 149 75.43 24.60 36.61
CA GLU A 149 75.89 25.87 37.21
C GLU A 149 75.52 27.19 36.51
N LYS A 150 74.32 27.70 36.82
CA LYS A 150 74.12 28.80 37.81
C LYS A 150 72.69 29.37 37.78
N GLU A 151 72.00 29.28 38.92
CA GLU A 151 70.86 30.15 39.32
C GLU A 151 71.32 31.59 39.63
N PRO A 152 70.46 32.62 39.93
CA PRO A 152 68.98 32.82 39.88
C PRO A 152 68.62 34.21 39.20
N PRO A 153 67.45 34.93 39.37
CA PRO A 153 66.22 34.68 40.14
C PRO A 153 64.86 34.88 39.42
N LYS A 154 63.85 34.43 40.17
CA LYS A 154 62.38 34.56 40.10
C LYS A 154 61.79 35.81 39.42
N GLU A 155 60.76 35.62 38.58
CA GLU A 155 59.62 36.56 38.54
C GLU A 155 58.31 35.90 38.07
N TYR A 156 57.24 36.28 38.76
CA TYR A 156 55.89 35.77 38.63
C TYR A 156 55.21 36.24 37.34
N PHE A 157 54.47 35.38 36.64
CA PHE A 157 53.21 35.80 36.04
C PHE A 157 52.20 34.66 35.87
N LYS A 158 51.17 34.65 36.73
CA LYS A 158 49.95 33.86 36.55
C LYS A 158 49.05 34.56 35.53
N ARG A 159 48.63 33.87 34.47
CA ARG A 159 47.33 34.14 33.84
C ARG A 159 46.61 32.85 33.48
N SER A 160 45.72 32.47 34.39
CA SER A 160 44.60 31.55 34.15
C SER A 160 43.62 32.18 33.15
N PHE A 161 43.35 31.49 32.04
CA PHE A 161 42.18 31.76 31.21
C PHE A 161 41.29 30.53 31.19
N SER A 162 40.21 30.59 31.97
CA SER A 162 39.08 29.68 31.88
C SER A 162 38.30 29.94 30.59
N VAL A 163 38.26 28.99 29.67
CA VAL A 163 37.38 29.07 28.50
C VAL A 163 36.06 28.38 28.81
N ARG A 164 34.99 29.19 28.81
CA ARG A 164 33.61 28.80 29.09
C ARG A 164 32.98 28.27 27.79
N LEU A 165 32.81 26.96 27.67
CA LEU A 165 32.10 26.35 26.54
C LEU A 165 30.58 26.60 26.67
N ARG A 166 30.01 27.43 25.78
CA ARG A 166 28.56 27.52 25.59
C ARG A 166 28.12 26.38 24.69
N ARG A 167 27.36 25.42 25.24
CA ARG A 167 26.57 24.47 24.44
C ARG A 167 25.36 25.20 23.85
N VAL A 168 25.21 25.17 22.54
CA VAL A 168 23.96 25.52 21.86
C VAL A 168 23.29 24.22 21.44
N PHE A 169 22.33 23.76 22.24
CA PHE A 169 21.33 22.80 21.79
C PHE A 169 20.20 23.56 21.11
N LYS A 170 19.93 23.26 19.83
CA LYS A 170 18.64 23.58 19.19
C LYS A 170 17.94 22.28 18.84
N SER A 171 17.17 21.78 19.80
CA SER A 171 16.08 20.83 19.59
C SER A 171 14.91 21.56 18.92
N LYS A 172 14.60 21.22 17.67
CA LYS A 172 13.32 21.60 17.05
C LYS A 172 12.23 20.69 17.62
N LYS A 173 11.32 21.29 18.39
CA LYS A 173 10.07 20.67 18.83
C LYS A 173 9.16 20.48 17.62
N VAL A 174 8.72 19.24 17.44
CA VAL A 174 7.51 18.87 16.70
C VAL A 174 6.33 19.25 17.61
N ASN A 175 5.39 20.05 17.12
CA ASN A 175 4.09 20.18 17.75
C ASN A 175 3.08 19.36 16.95
N PRO A 176 2.29 18.49 17.60
CA PRO A 176 1.04 17.98 17.08
C PRO A 176 -0.11 18.92 17.47
N SER A 177 -1.16 18.88 16.64
CA SER A 177 -2.58 19.23 16.82
C SER A 177 -3.10 20.10 15.69
#